data_AF-A0A1B8P299-F1
#
_entry.id   AF-A0A1B8P299-F1
#
_cell.length_a   1.000
_cell.length_b   1.000
_cell.length_c   1.000
_cell.angle_alpha   90.00
_cell.angle_beta   90.00
_cell.angle_gamma   90.00
#
_symmetry.space_group_name_H-M   'P 1'
#
loop_
_entity.id
_entity.type
_entity.pdbx_description
1 polymer ?
#
loop_
_entity_poly.entity_id
_entity_poly.type
_entity_poly.pdbx_seq_one_letter_code
_entity_poly.pdbx_strand_id
1 'polypeptide(L)' 'MTAVAVGYGYMEVENDHRDWSADLCVDTAEELTQALLSGD' A
#
# COMPACT_ATOMS: atom_id res chain seq x y z
N MET A 1 -3.89 6.30 13.69
CA MET A 1 -3.26 5.00 13.40
C MET A 1 -3.31 4.86 11.90
N THR A 2 -2.16 4.79 11.23
CA THR A 2 -2.08 4.83 9.76
C THR A 2 -2.62 3.54 9.15
N ALA A 3 -3.59 3.64 8.25
CA ALA A 3 -4.09 2.54 7.44
C ALA A 3 -3.20 2.38 6.20
N VAL A 4 -2.74 1.16 5.94
CA VAL A 4 -1.84 0.84 4.83
C VAL A 4 -2.46 -0.25 3.97
N ALA A 5 -2.68 0.05 2.70
CA ALA A 5 -3.04 -0.91 1.66
C ALA A 5 -1.75 -1.41 0.97
N VAL A 6 -1.57 -2.73 0.90
CA VAL A 6 -0.39 -3.34 0.26
C VAL A 6 -0.83 -4.30 -0.84
N GLY A 7 -0.40 -3.99 -2.05
CA GLY A 7 -0.65 -4.71 -3.29
C GLY A 7 0.10 -6.05 -3.41
N TYR A 8 -0.07 -7.02 -2.49
CA TYR A 8 0.72 -8.26 -2.53
C TYR A 8 0.00 -9.44 -3.22
N GLY A 9 0.68 -10.12 -4.14
CA GLY A 9 0.21 -11.37 -4.76
C GLY A 9 -0.72 -11.16 -5.96
N TYR A 10 -1.59 -12.15 -6.22
CA TYR A 10 -2.56 -12.11 -7.33
C TYR A 10 -3.86 -11.45 -6.84
N MET A 11 -3.94 -10.12 -6.97
CA MET A 11 -5.21 -9.40 -6.84
C MET A 11 -5.93 -9.37 -8.18
N GLU A 12 -7.22 -9.66 -8.16
CA GLU A 12 -8.06 -9.42 -9.33
C GLU A 12 -8.22 -7.92 -9.57
N VAL A 13 -8.34 -7.51 -10.82
CA VAL A 13 -8.49 -6.08 -11.20
C VAL A 13 -9.69 -5.43 -10.51
N GLU A 14 -10.72 -6.21 -10.20
CA GLU A 14 -11.91 -5.75 -9.47
C GLU A 14 -11.64 -5.46 -7.99
N ASN A 15 -10.50 -5.91 -7.45
CA ASN A 15 -10.10 -5.68 -6.07
C ASN A 15 -8.83 -4.83 -6.00
N ASP A 16 -8.75 -3.79 -6.84
CA ASP A 16 -7.64 -2.85 -6.86
C ASP A 16 -7.56 -2.09 -5.54
N HIS A 17 -6.53 -2.40 -4.77
CA HIS A 17 -6.26 -1.79 -3.47
C HIS A 17 -6.01 -0.28 -3.53
N ARG A 18 -5.76 0.29 -4.72
CA ARG A 18 -5.62 1.74 -4.92
C ARG A 18 -6.92 2.52 -4.73
N ASP A 19 -8.06 1.85 -4.84
CA ASP A 19 -9.37 2.46 -4.57
C ASP A 19 -9.81 2.34 -3.11
N TRP A 20 -9.00 1.70 -2.25
CA TRP A 20 -9.31 1.56 -0.83
C TRP A 20 -9.05 2.88 -0.08
N SER A 21 -9.85 3.14 0.95
CA SER A 21 -9.64 4.27 1.86
C SER A 21 -8.48 3.99 2.82
N ALA A 22 -7.25 4.04 2.29
CA ALA A 22 -5.99 3.90 3.04
C ALA A 22 -5.18 5.20 2.99
N ASP A 23 -4.39 5.46 4.04
CA ASP A 23 -3.49 6.60 4.10
C ASP A 23 -2.24 6.38 3.22
N LEU A 24 -1.82 5.12 3.07
CA LEU A 24 -0.72 4.69 2.21
C LEU A 24 -1.17 3.51 1.34
N CYS A 25 -0.83 3.56 0.07
CA CYS A 25 -1.09 2.50 -0.89
C CYS A 25 0.20 2.19 -1.65
N VAL A 26 0.68 0.95 -1.58
CA VAL A 26 1.97 0.53 -2.13
C VAL A 26 1.90 -0.89 -2.67
N ASP A 27 2.63 -1.20 -3.73
CA ASP A 27 2.59 -2.52 -4.38
C ASP A 27 3.59 -3.51 -3.75
N THR A 28 4.62 -3.01 -3.08
CA THR A 28 5.70 -3.85 -2.53
C THR A 28 6.08 -3.52 -1.09
N ALA A 29 6.70 -4.49 -0.42
CA ALA A 29 7.28 -4.27 0.91
C ALA A 29 8.45 -3.26 0.89
N GLU A 30 9.16 -3.14 -0.24
CA GLU A 30 10.23 -2.16 -0.41
C GLU A 30 9.68 -0.73 -0.43
N GLU A 31 8.62 -0.48 -1.21
CA GLU A 31 7.94 0.82 -1.26
C GLU A 31 7.34 1.20 0.09
N LEU A 32 6.74 0.24 0.81
CA LEU A 32 6.28 0.45 2.18
C LEU A 32 7.42 0.90 3.08
N THR A 33 8.55 0.18 3.01
CA THR A 33 9.72 0.48 3.85
C THR A 33 10.29 1.85 3.52
N GLN A 34 10.38 2.22 2.24
CA GLN A 34 10.81 3.56 1.82
C GLN A 34 9.86 4.64 2.32
N ALA A 35 8.55 4.46 2.20
CA ALA A 35 7.55 5.42 2.66
C ALA A 35 7.63 5.66 4.18
N LEU A 36 7.86 4.59 4.95
CA LEU A 36 7.98 4.67 6.42
C LEU A 36 9.32 5.26 6.89
N LEU A 37 10.40 5.04 6.14
CA LEU A 37 11.73 5.57 6.48
C LEU A 37 12.00 6.98 5.93
N SER A 38 11.20 7.44 4.96
CA SER A 38 11.33 8.77 4.35
C SER A 38 10.39 9.82 4.97
N GLY A 39 9.51 9.41 5.89
CA GLY A 39 8.69 10.35 6.67
C GLY A 39 9.49 10.89 7.86
N ASP A 40 9.57 12.22 7.99
CA ASP A 40 10.06 12.93 9.18
C ASP A 40 9.11 12.75 10.38
#